data_AF-A0A1Y2M8L4-F1
#
_entry.id   AF-A0A1Y2M8L4-F1
#
_cell.length_a   1.000
_cell.length_b   1.000
_cell.length_c   1.000
_cell.angle_alpha   90.00
_cell.angle_beta   90.00
_cell.angle_gamma   90.00
#
_symmetry.space_group_name_H-M   'P 1'
#
loop_
_entity.id
_entity.type
_entity.pdbx_description
1 polymer ?
#
loop_
_entity_poly.entity_id
_entity_poly.type
_entity_poly.pdbx_seq_one_letter_code
_entity_poly.pdbx_strand_id
1 'polypeptide(L)'
;MSTVQKVDSLPGRKDVETLLEAARTEAETLYKDSEFAHVREALVKMYSNFLGWLSEGHDPGEMLTEALQDERIILNEHNRREARALYRRDKIFDLSEQLSNFPLRNHCKDVILLETFFPPIYQVNDHHEVKGAARQARMNTAHATPRSTTASPPKSSDSSLEKGVRKAFGKCQDAPSPGHGFPDANITLAELAAFLPQSIKSWDIVDRIVWNGATTNDLQKMINKYRDMPHGKIDTNSVFMMMRGQMRKRTNAEHNYNHWKQWVVGTHEDIVRPTTFDANSISVMGFRRPINFAKRLDEAAAPIPFKDLAVGVAQWPEGDDALDLTRCVAWCIENPEEEYFYPTDYQEVLSCVGGPKCPTTRHTDAEVLSRLHAAPGFVTSHPRKRWARVQDSSDESAGDTTSRKVKRKTTPTEASTPRTQSPRQSRLKAKQKPTNWPDDSESSIDTEYEAYVGPKRLKKSKVVPRRSGRAKKTANYDLDATDLDGEEDDIED
;
A
#
# COMPACT_ATOMS: atom_id res chain seq x y z
N MET A 1 10.02 -13.77 49.46
CA MET A 1 8.64 -14.29 49.63
C MET A 1 7.75 -13.11 49.95
N SER A 2 6.99 -12.63 48.95
CA SER A 2 6.07 -11.49 49.12
C SER A 2 4.80 -11.97 49.79
N THR A 3 4.43 -11.34 50.90
CA THR A 3 3.23 -11.66 51.68
C THR A 3 2.00 -11.39 50.82
N VAL A 4 1.29 -12.44 50.41
CA VAL A 4 -0.01 -12.32 49.74
C VAL A 4 -0.97 -11.70 50.76
N GLN A 5 -1.20 -10.39 50.68
CA GLN A 5 -2.19 -9.71 51.49
C GLN A 5 -3.57 -10.32 51.18
N LYS A 6 -4.29 -10.65 52.25
CA LYS A 6 -5.68 -11.12 52.22
C LYS A 6 -6.50 -10.14 51.38
N VAL A 7 -7.17 -10.66 50.35
CA VAL A 7 -8.10 -9.88 49.51
C VAL A 7 -9.23 -9.40 50.42
N ASP A 8 -9.28 -8.10 50.67
CA ASP A 8 -10.40 -7.46 51.34
C ASP A 8 -11.69 -7.78 50.57
N SER A 9 -12.78 -7.99 51.30
CA SER A 9 -14.09 -8.34 50.74
C SER A 9 -14.49 -7.37 49.63
N LEU A 10 -14.99 -7.92 48.51
CA LEU A 10 -15.51 -7.13 47.39
C LEU A 10 -16.51 -6.06 47.88
N PRO A 11 -16.51 -4.86 47.27
CA PRO A 11 -17.39 -3.77 47.68
C PRO A 11 -18.85 -4.19 47.63
N GLY A 12 -19.62 -3.78 48.65
CA GLY A 12 -21.04 -4.07 48.71
C GLY A 12 -21.80 -3.30 47.64
N ARG A 13 -23.02 -3.76 47.32
CA ARG A 13 -23.90 -3.11 46.32
C ARG A 13 -24.06 -1.60 46.54
N LYS A 14 -24.26 -1.17 47.79
CA LYS A 14 -24.42 0.25 48.15
C LYS A 14 -23.15 1.06 47.91
N ASP A 15 -21.98 0.44 48.08
CA ASP A 15 -20.70 1.10 47.86
C ASP A 15 -20.51 1.35 46.36
N VAL A 16 -20.81 0.34 45.53
CA VAL A 16 -20.75 0.46 44.05
C VAL A 16 -21.75 1.49 43.53
N GLU A 17 -22.98 1.51 44.07
CA GLU A 17 -24.00 2.51 43.73
C GLU A 17 -23.50 3.94 44.02
N THR A 18 -22.94 4.15 45.22
CA THR A 18 -22.38 5.44 45.64
C THR A 18 -21.21 5.88 44.74
N LEU A 19 -20.34 4.95 44.35
CA LEU A 19 -19.21 5.22 43.45
C LEU A 19 -19.69 5.65 42.05
N LEU A 20 -20.68 4.96 41.49
CA LEU A 20 -21.23 5.28 40.17
C LEU A 20 -21.97 6.62 40.16
N GLU A 21 -22.71 6.97 41.22
CA GLU A 21 -23.36 8.29 41.35
C GLU A 21 -22.34 9.43 41.48
N ALA A 22 -21.28 9.22 42.26
CA ALA A 22 -20.19 10.19 42.39
C ALA A 22 -19.47 10.42 41.06
N ALA A 23 -19.09 9.33 40.37
CA ALA A 23 -18.43 9.39 39.05
C ALA A 23 -19.31 10.07 37.99
N ARG A 24 -20.62 9.83 38.01
CA ARG A 24 -21.57 10.51 37.12
C ARG A 24 -21.58 12.01 37.36
N THR A 25 -21.66 12.44 38.62
CA THR A 25 -21.67 13.86 38.97
C THR A 25 -20.34 14.52 38.60
N GLU A 26 -19.21 13.86 38.88
CA GLU A 26 -17.88 14.36 38.52
C GLU A 26 -17.74 14.48 36.99
N ALA A 27 -18.20 13.51 36.20
CA ALA A 27 -18.18 13.60 34.74
C ALA A 27 -18.98 14.80 34.19
N GLU A 28 -20.11 15.16 34.81
CA GLU A 28 -20.87 16.35 34.44
C GLU A 28 -20.09 17.65 34.70
N THR A 29 -19.33 17.69 35.80
CA THR A 29 -18.51 18.86 36.17
C THR A 29 -17.24 18.97 35.37
N LEU A 30 -16.52 17.86 35.17
CA LEU A 30 -15.20 17.81 34.54
C LEU A 30 -15.28 18.11 33.04
N TYR A 31 -16.31 17.61 32.36
CA TYR A 31 -16.53 17.78 30.93
C TYR A 31 -17.63 18.81 30.63
N LYS A 32 -17.63 19.91 31.38
CA LYS A 32 -18.64 20.97 31.23
C LYS A 32 -18.52 21.73 29.90
N ASP A 33 -17.29 21.88 29.40
CA ASP A 33 -17.01 22.63 28.18
C ASP A 33 -17.68 22.01 26.95
N SER A 34 -18.11 22.87 26.02
CA SER A 34 -18.85 22.44 24.82
C SER A 34 -18.05 21.51 23.92
N GLU A 35 -16.72 21.59 23.95
CA GLU A 35 -15.83 20.73 23.16
C GLU A 35 -15.83 19.26 23.63
N PHE A 36 -16.18 19.01 24.89
CA PHE A 36 -16.26 17.68 25.49
C PHE A 36 -17.69 17.19 25.71
N ALA A 37 -18.69 17.87 25.14
CA ALA A 37 -20.11 17.55 25.36
C ALA A 37 -20.45 16.09 25.00
N HIS A 38 -19.86 15.55 23.93
CA HIS A 38 -20.09 14.15 23.53
C HIS A 38 -19.48 13.14 24.49
N VAL A 39 -18.35 13.47 25.15
CA VAL A 39 -17.73 12.62 26.17
C VAL A 39 -18.60 12.59 27.41
N ARG A 40 -19.00 13.79 27.88
CA ARG A 40 -19.91 13.95 29.01
C ARG A 40 -21.19 13.13 28.83
N GLU A 41 -21.88 13.31 27.70
CA GLU A 41 -23.13 12.60 27.40
C GLU A 41 -22.96 11.08 27.38
N ALA A 42 -21.84 10.60 26.81
CA ALA A 42 -21.55 9.17 26.74
C ALA A 42 -21.28 8.59 28.14
N LEU A 43 -20.45 9.24 28.96
CA LEU A 43 -20.14 8.79 30.32
C LEU A 43 -21.36 8.83 31.23
N VAL A 44 -22.11 9.93 31.26
CA VAL A 44 -23.32 10.08 32.09
C VAL A 44 -24.37 9.03 31.75
N LYS A 45 -24.57 8.76 30.45
CA LYS A 45 -25.49 7.72 29.99
C LYS A 45 -25.01 6.32 30.41
N MET A 46 -23.72 6.05 30.27
CA MET A 46 -23.12 4.77 30.66
C MET A 46 -23.28 4.51 32.16
N TYR A 47 -22.92 5.45 33.05
CA TYR A 47 -23.13 5.27 34.49
C TYR A 47 -24.61 5.13 34.86
N SER A 48 -25.51 5.85 34.18
CA SER A 48 -26.96 5.73 34.42
C SER A 48 -27.48 4.33 34.07
N ASN A 49 -26.94 3.70 33.02
CA ASN A 49 -27.30 2.32 32.66
C ASN A 49 -26.81 1.32 33.73
N PHE A 50 -25.55 1.46 34.18
CA PHE A 50 -25.00 0.59 35.22
C PHE A 50 -25.74 0.71 36.55
N LEU A 51 -26.17 1.92 36.95
CA LEU A 51 -27.05 2.12 38.10
C LEU A 51 -28.40 1.39 37.93
N GLY A 52 -28.96 1.40 36.71
CA GLY A 52 -30.15 0.64 36.36
C GLY A 52 -29.96 -0.88 36.53
N TRP A 53 -28.89 -1.44 35.98
CA TRP A 53 -28.58 -2.87 36.11
C TRP A 53 -28.27 -3.27 37.56
N LEU A 54 -27.58 -2.41 38.30
CA LEU A 54 -27.37 -2.64 39.72
C LEU A 54 -28.70 -2.71 40.47
N SER A 55 -29.68 -1.86 40.10
CA SER A 55 -31.03 -1.89 40.66
C SER A 55 -31.76 -3.22 40.39
N GLU A 56 -31.53 -3.82 39.22
CA GLU A 56 -32.09 -5.10 38.77
C GLU A 56 -31.48 -6.34 39.45
N GLY A 57 -30.43 -6.16 40.26
CA GLY A 57 -29.85 -7.24 41.08
C GLY A 57 -28.63 -7.94 40.47
N HIS A 58 -27.98 -7.32 39.49
CA HIS A 58 -26.71 -7.80 38.96
C HIS A 58 -25.57 -7.74 40.00
N ASP A 59 -24.54 -8.58 39.82
CA ASP A 59 -23.41 -8.65 40.75
C ASP A 59 -22.63 -7.31 40.79
N PRO A 60 -22.46 -6.68 41.96
CA PRO A 60 -21.81 -5.36 42.05
C PRO A 60 -20.35 -5.35 41.58
N GLY A 61 -19.61 -6.45 41.81
CA GLY A 61 -18.19 -6.54 41.44
C GLY A 61 -18.00 -6.65 39.92
N GLU A 62 -18.79 -7.48 39.27
CA GLU A 62 -18.82 -7.58 37.79
C GLU A 62 -19.22 -6.24 37.16
N MET A 63 -20.28 -5.59 37.67
CA MET A 63 -20.74 -4.30 37.15
C MET A 63 -19.71 -3.19 37.30
N LEU A 64 -19.02 -3.11 38.43
CA LEU A 64 -17.95 -2.12 38.62
C LEU A 64 -16.80 -2.36 37.64
N THR A 65 -16.44 -3.63 37.42
CA THR A 65 -15.37 -4.00 36.49
C THR A 65 -15.73 -3.63 35.05
N GLU A 66 -16.95 -3.93 34.61
CA GLU A 66 -17.44 -3.55 33.28
C GLU A 66 -17.53 -2.03 33.11
N ALA A 67 -18.04 -1.30 34.12
CA ALA A 67 -18.12 0.15 34.07
C ALA A 67 -16.74 0.82 33.91
N LEU A 68 -15.71 0.30 34.61
CA LEU A 68 -14.33 0.76 34.48
C LEU A 68 -13.72 0.49 33.09
N GLN A 69 -14.14 -0.59 32.43
CA GLN A 69 -13.74 -0.91 31.06
C GLN A 69 -14.42 0.01 30.05
N ASP A 70 -15.72 0.24 30.20
CA ASP A 70 -16.51 1.08 29.31
C ASP A 70 -16.13 2.56 29.40
N GLU A 71 -15.87 3.08 30.60
CA GLU A 71 -15.31 4.44 30.81
C GLU A 71 -14.05 4.63 29.97
N ARG A 72 -13.15 3.65 30.02
CA ARG A 72 -11.90 3.68 29.28
C ARG A 72 -12.12 3.65 27.77
N ILE A 73 -13.05 2.82 27.28
CA ILE A 73 -13.36 2.74 25.84
C ILE A 73 -13.85 4.10 25.34
N ILE A 74 -14.74 4.76 26.09
CA ILE A 74 -15.28 6.08 25.74
C ILE A 74 -14.16 7.11 25.64
N LEU A 75 -13.29 7.18 26.65
CA LEU A 75 -12.19 8.15 26.69
C LEU A 75 -11.12 7.88 25.62
N ASN A 76 -10.79 6.60 25.36
CA ASN A 76 -9.91 6.20 24.26
C ASN A 76 -10.44 6.63 22.89
N GLU A 77 -11.74 6.45 22.63
CA GLU A 77 -12.33 6.85 21.35
C GLU A 77 -12.30 8.36 21.17
N HIS A 78 -12.47 9.14 22.24
CA HIS A 78 -12.31 10.57 22.19
C HIS A 78 -10.86 10.99 21.89
N ASN A 79 -9.86 10.46 22.60
CA ASN A 79 -8.44 10.71 22.30
C ASN A 79 -8.09 10.37 20.86
N ARG A 80 -8.66 9.29 20.32
CA ARG A 80 -8.47 8.91 18.92
C ARG A 80 -9.11 9.88 17.93
N ARG A 81 -10.27 10.46 18.26
CA ARG A 81 -10.92 11.49 17.45
C ARG A 81 -10.13 12.79 17.47
N GLU A 82 -9.66 13.21 18.63
CA GLU A 82 -8.79 14.37 18.78
C GLU A 82 -7.48 14.19 18.03
N ALA A 83 -6.77 13.07 18.21
CA ALA A 83 -5.54 12.78 17.47
C ALA A 83 -5.73 12.89 15.94
N ARG A 84 -6.89 12.48 15.42
CA ARG A 84 -7.23 12.63 13.99
C ARG A 84 -7.52 14.07 13.59
N ALA A 85 -8.12 14.87 14.46
CA ALA A 85 -8.40 16.30 14.24
C ALA A 85 -7.12 17.15 14.33
N LEU A 86 -6.26 16.83 15.30
CA LEU A 86 -4.99 17.48 15.59
C LEU A 86 -3.94 17.24 14.51
N TYR A 87 -3.90 16.04 13.93
CA TYR A 87 -3.08 15.74 12.75
C TYR A 87 -3.41 16.64 11.54
N ARG A 88 -4.58 17.31 11.54
CA ARG A 88 -4.96 18.27 10.50
C ARG A 88 -4.63 19.72 10.87
N ARG A 89 -4.23 20.02 12.11
CA ARG A 89 -4.18 21.40 12.66
C ARG A 89 -2.93 21.75 13.47
N ASP A 90 -1.92 20.89 13.57
CA ASP A 90 -0.63 21.15 14.27
C ASP A 90 -0.78 21.71 15.71
N LYS A 91 -1.83 21.30 16.42
CA LYS A 91 -1.98 21.51 17.88
C LYS A 91 -2.05 20.16 18.56
N ILE A 92 -1.56 20.05 19.80
CA ILE A 92 -1.65 18.83 20.59
C ILE A 92 -2.57 19.15 21.78
N PHE A 93 -3.75 18.53 21.82
CA PHE A 93 -4.56 18.43 23.02
C PHE A 93 -4.58 16.95 23.39
N ASP A 94 -3.87 16.61 24.46
CA ASP A 94 -3.82 15.25 24.99
C ASP A 94 -4.53 15.27 26.34
N LEU A 95 -5.59 14.46 26.49
CA LEU A 95 -6.13 14.21 27.82
C LEU A 95 -5.12 13.34 28.55
N SER A 96 -4.35 13.96 29.44
CA SER A 96 -3.32 13.26 30.20
C SER A 96 -3.89 12.05 30.92
N GLU A 97 -3.12 10.97 31.08
CA GLU A 97 -3.49 9.78 31.88
C GLU A 97 -3.58 10.05 33.39
N GLN A 98 -3.64 11.31 33.81
CA GLN A 98 -3.87 11.67 35.19
C GLN A 98 -5.22 11.10 35.66
N LEU A 99 -5.22 10.44 36.81
CA LEU A 99 -6.42 9.85 37.44
C LEU A 99 -7.59 10.82 37.55
N SER A 100 -7.32 12.12 37.69
CA SER A 100 -8.33 13.19 37.69
C SER A 100 -9.17 13.27 36.42
N ASN A 101 -8.71 12.69 35.31
CA ASN A 101 -9.45 12.62 34.04
C ASN A 101 -10.35 11.37 33.95
N PHE A 102 -10.41 10.54 34.99
CA PHE A 102 -11.18 9.30 35.03
C PHE A 102 -12.09 9.32 36.25
N PRO A 103 -13.32 9.86 36.13
CA PRO A 103 -14.19 10.05 37.27
C PRO A 103 -14.37 8.78 38.12
N LEU A 104 -14.65 7.64 37.48
CA LEU A 104 -14.86 6.39 38.20
C LEU A 104 -13.55 5.85 38.79
N ARG A 105 -12.44 5.87 38.05
CA ARG A 105 -11.13 5.42 38.59
C ARG A 105 -10.63 6.30 39.72
N ASN A 106 -10.85 7.60 39.66
CA ASN A 106 -10.46 8.53 40.72
C ASN A 106 -11.18 8.21 42.04
N HIS A 107 -12.45 7.82 41.96
CA HIS A 107 -13.24 7.39 43.10
C HIS A 107 -12.91 5.96 43.56
N CYS A 108 -12.46 5.08 42.67
CA CYS A 108 -12.08 3.70 43.02
C CYS A 108 -10.63 3.52 43.49
N LYS A 109 -9.79 4.57 43.50
CA LYS A 109 -8.35 4.45 43.81
C LYS A 109 -8.03 3.83 45.17
N ASP A 110 -8.93 4.00 46.14
CA ASP A 110 -8.78 3.50 47.51
C ASP A 110 -9.46 2.13 47.72
N VAL A 111 -10.20 1.64 46.72
CA VAL A 111 -10.94 0.37 46.76
C VAL A 111 -10.21 -0.66 45.89
N ILE A 112 -9.19 -1.29 46.49
CA ILE A 112 -8.44 -2.48 46.02
C ILE A 112 -7.78 -2.35 44.62
N LEU A 113 -6.45 -2.26 44.69
CA LEU A 113 -5.42 -2.22 43.63
C LEU A 113 -5.75 -2.97 42.32
N LEU A 114 -6.24 -2.23 41.32
CA LEU A 114 -6.36 -2.66 39.92
C LEU A 114 -5.27 -2.06 39.01
N GLU A 115 -4.14 -1.61 39.56
CA GLU A 115 -3.00 -1.14 38.73
C GLU A 115 -2.55 -2.22 37.72
N THR A 116 -2.77 -3.50 38.03
CA THR A 116 -2.44 -4.64 37.17
C THR A 116 -3.47 -4.98 36.10
N PHE A 117 -4.70 -4.45 36.17
CA PHE A 117 -5.78 -4.89 35.27
C PHE A 117 -6.07 -3.95 34.10
N PHE A 118 -5.50 -2.75 34.09
CA PHE A 118 -5.78 -1.77 33.05
C PHE A 118 -4.50 -1.31 32.37
N PRO A 119 -4.21 -1.77 31.13
CA PRO A 119 -3.12 -1.22 30.34
C PRO A 119 -3.23 0.31 30.18
N PRO A 120 -2.16 1.01 29.77
CA PRO A 120 -2.22 2.44 29.47
C PRO A 120 -3.26 2.76 28.38
N ILE A 121 -3.91 3.89 28.53
CA ILE A 121 -4.87 4.48 27.61
C ILE A 121 -4.13 4.93 26.37
N TYR A 122 -4.88 5.07 25.29
CA TYR A 122 -4.33 5.46 24.01
C TYR A 122 -3.65 6.84 24.11
N GLN A 123 -2.32 6.82 24.19
CA GLN A 123 -1.51 8.02 24.07
C GLN A 123 -1.32 8.35 22.60
N VAL A 124 -1.32 9.63 22.25
CA VAL A 124 -1.08 10.08 20.86
C VAL A 124 0.28 9.58 20.34
N ASN A 125 1.25 9.41 21.24
CA ASN A 125 2.56 8.81 20.96
C ASN A 125 2.46 7.33 20.53
N ASP A 126 1.53 6.57 21.11
CA ASP A 126 1.31 5.15 20.77
C ASP A 126 0.55 4.97 19.45
N HIS A 127 0.00 6.05 18.87
CA HIS A 127 -0.78 5.96 17.62
C HIS A 127 0.03 5.26 16.52
N HIS A 128 1.34 5.50 16.45
CA HIS A 128 2.18 4.90 15.43
C HIS A 128 2.43 3.40 15.69
N GLU A 129 2.62 3.02 16.95
CA GLU A 129 2.88 1.65 17.38
C GLU A 129 1.62 0.77 17.34
N VAL A 130 0.50 1.28 17.83
CA VAL A 130 -0.82 0.62 17.78
C VAL A 130 -1.30 0.45 16.34
N LYS A 131 -1.01 1.39 15.43
CA LYS A 131 -1.24 1.17 13.98
C LYS A 131 -0.36 0.05 13.43
N GLY A 132 0.87 -0.07 13.91
CA GLY A 132 1.77 -1.19 13.59
C GLY A 132 1.22 -2.52 14.08
N ALA A 133 0.85 -2.59 15.37
CA ALA A 133 0.34 -3.78 16.02
C ALA A 133 -1.02 -4.23 15.48
N ALA A 134 -1.98 -3.32 15.26
CA ALA A 134 -3.28 -3.65 14.68
C ALA A 134 -3.17 -4.12 13.22
N ARG A 135 -2.18 -3.60 12.47
CA ARG A 135 -1.88 -4.09 11.13
C ARG A 135 -1.27 -5.50 11.17
N GLN A 136 -0.42 -5.77 12.16
CA GLN A 136 0.16 -7.10 12.38
C GLN A 136 -0.91 -8.10 12.84
N ALA A 137 -1.78 -7.71 13.77
CA ALA A 137 -2.90 -8.54 14.24
C ALA A 137 -3.85 -8.90 13.09
N ARG A 138 -4.20 -7.95 12.21
CA ARG A 138 -5.03 -8.23 11.02
C ARG A 138 -4.37 -9.19 10.04
N MET A 139 -3.05 -9.14 9.88
CA MET A 139 -2.32 -10.13 9.09
C MET A 139 -2.44 -11.52 9.74
N ASN A 140 -2.27 -11.60 11.06
CA ASN A 140 -2.33 -12.86 11.80
C ASN A 140 -3.75 -13.46 11.83
N THR A 141 -4.80 -12.65 11.99
CA THR A 141 -6.20 -13.13 11.97
C THR A 141 -6.63 -13.58 10.58
N ALA A 142 -6.14 -12.94 9.51
CA ALA A 142 -6.40 -13.37 8.14
C ALA A 142 -5.81 -14.75 7.81
N HIS A 143 -4.81 -15.20 8.57
CA HIS A 143 -4.24 -16.54 8.49
C HIS A 143 -4.93 -17.56 9.42
N ALA A 144 -5.72 -17.13 10.40
CA ALA A 144 -6.26 -17.99 11.47
C ALA A 144 -7.74 -18.37 11.33
N THR A 145 -8.52 -17.80 10.40
CA THR A 145 -9.92 -18.22 10.20
C THR A 145 -10.04 -19.33 9.14
N PRO A 146 -10.42 -20.57 9.50
CA PRO A 146 -10.93 -21.52 8.51
C PRO A 146 -12.21 -20.96 7.91
N ARG A 147 -12.29 -20.93 6.57
CA ARG A 147 -13.47 -20.50 5.83
C ARG A 147 -14.70 -21.29 6.29
N SER A 148 -15.58 -20.64 7.03
CA SER A 148 -16.90 -21.18 7.38
C SER A 148 -17.73 -21.35 6.11
N THR A 149 -18.03 -22.61 5.78
CA THR A 149 -18.97 -23.02 4.73
C THR A 149 -20.40 -22.86 5.25
N THR A 150 -20.90 -21.63 5.32
CA THR A 150 -22.34 -21.40 5.52
C THR A 150 -22.91 -20.69 4.31
N ALA A 151 -23.74 -21.43 3.58
CA ALA A 151 -24.37 -21.03 2.34
C ALA A 151 -25.25 -19.79 2.58
N SER A 152 -24.80 -18.65 2.05
CA SER A 152 -25.66 -17.49 1.90
C SER A 152 -26.58 -17.68 0.68
N PRO A 153 -27.82 -17.15 0.73
CA PRO A 153 -28.80 -17.33 -0.33
C PRO A 153 -28.33 -16.68 -1.65
N PRO A 154 -28.75 -17.23 -2.81
CA PRO A 154 -28.29 -16.79 -4.12
C PRO A 154 -28.78 -15.37 -4.38
N LYS A 155 -27.86 -14.39 -4.26
CA LYS A 155 -28.07 -13.05 -4.79
C LYS A 155 -28.10 -13.15 -6.31
N SER A 156 -29.22 -12.73 -6.90
CA SER A 156 -29.41 -12.59 -8.33
C SER A 156 -28.27 -11.81 -8.97
N SER A 157 -27.61 -12.45 -9.93
CA SER A 157 -26.48 -11.95 -10.68
C SER A 157 -26.90 -10.84 -11.64
N ASP A 158 -26.82 -9.59 -11.20
CA ASP A 158 -26.72 -8.45 -12.10
C ASP A 158 -25.24 -8.16 -12.34
N SER A 159 -24.71 -8.74 -13.42
CA SER A 159 -23.28 -8.90 -13.75
C SER A 159 -22.64 -7.66 -14.39
N SER A 160 -23.26 -6.49 -14.26
CA SER A 160 -22.85 -5.28 -14.97
C SER A 160 -21.90 -4.35 -14.19
N LEU A 161 -21.76 -4.50 -12.87
CA LEU A 161 -20.97 -3.58 -12.01
C LEU A 161 -19.55 -4.05 -11.63
N GLU A 162 -19.19 -5.33 -11.80
CA GLU A 162 -17.83 -5.80 -11.48
C GLU A 162 -16.76 -5.43 -12.54
N LYS A 163 -17.16 -4.91 -13.72
CA LYS A 163 -16.21 -4.52 -14.79
C LYS A 163 -15.49 -3.18 -14.55
N GLY A 164 -15.85 -2.42 -13.51
CA GLY A 164 -15.28 -1.09 -13.27
C GLY A 164 -13.94 -1.06 -12.52
N VAL A 165 -13.74 -1.96 -11.54
CA VAL A 165 -12.64 -1.82 -10.57
C VAL A 165 -11.33 -2.48 -11.03
N ARG A 166 -11.39 -3.47 -11.93
CA ARG A 166 -10.17 -4.13 -12.44
C ARG A 166 -9.42 -3.36 -13.53
N LYS A 167 -9.99 -2.27 -14.08
CA LYS A 167 -9.38 -1.51 -15.19
C LYS A 167 -8.16 -0.67 -14.81
N ALA A 168 -7.89 -0.48 -13.52
CA ALA A 168 -6.75 0.32 -13.06
C ALA A 168 -5.44 -0.48 -13.06
N PHE A 169 -5.48 -1.80 -12.86
CA PHE A 169 -4.29 -2.63 -12.71
C PHE A 169 -4.05 -3.46 -13.98
N GLY A 170 -2.87 -3.27 -14.59
CA GLY A 170 -2.47 -4.00 -15.80
C GLY A 170 -2.53 -3.16 -17.08
N LYS A 171 -2.02 -1.92 -17.04
CA LYS A 171 -1.88 -1.12 -18.27
C LYS A 171 -0.94 -1.78 -19.28
N CYS A 172 0.15 -2.40 -18.82
CA CYS A 172 1.10 -3.14 -19.66
C CYS A 172 0.73 -4.64 -19.80
N GLN A 173 -0.55 -4.99 -19.99
CA GLN A 173 -0.99 -6.40 -20.08
C GLN A 173 -0.57 -7.09 -21.38
N ASP A 174 -0.42 -6.30 -22.45
CA ASP A 174 0.06 -6.67 -23.78
C ASP A 174 1.59 -6.80 -23.85
N ALA A 175 2.30 -6.30 -22.84
CA ALA A 175 3.74 -6.39 -22.76
C ALA A 175 4.19 -7.77 -22.25
N PRO A 176 5.42 -8.21 -22.58
CA PRO A 176 6.01 -9.45 -22.09
C PRO A 176 5.85 -9.64 -20.59
N SER A 177 5.71 -10.91 -20.19
CA SER A 177 5.53 -11.29 -18.80
C SER A 177 6.69 -10.76 -17.94
N PRO A 178 6.42 -10.28 -16.71
CA PRO A 178 7.50 -9.93 -15.81
C PRO A 178 8.36 -11.15 -15.42
N GLY A 179 7.92 -12.38 -15.68
CA GLY A 179 8.68 -13.58 -15.34
C GLY A 179 9.77 -13.96 -16.35
N HIS A 180 9.95 -13.22 -17.44
CA HIS A 180 11.07 -13.47 -18.36
C HIS A 180 12.40 -13.10 -17.69
N GLY A 181 13.41 -13.93 -17.93
CA GLY A 181 14.78 -13.65 -17.53
C GLY A 181 15.42 -12.55 -18.39
N PHE A 182 16.66 -12.21 -18.05
CA PHE A 182 17.52 -11.33 -18.84
C PHE A 182 18.64 -12.16 -19.49
N PRO A 183 18.93 -11.94 -20.78
CA PRO A 183 20.08 -12.56 -21.43
C PRO A 183 21.38 -11.89 -20.98
N ASP A 184 22.52 -12.47 -21.35
CA ASP A 184 23.82 -11.81 -21.24
C ASP A 184 23.92 -10.71 -22.31
N ALA A 185 23.48 -9.50 -21.98
CA ALA A 185 23.33 -8.41 -22.92
C ALA A 185 23.51 -7.04 -22.29
N ASN A 186 23.77 -6.06 -23.15
CA ASN A 186 23.63 -4.64 -22.85
C ASN A 186 22.26 -4.18 -23.36
N ILE A 187 21.43 -3.64 -22.48
CA ILE A 187 20.07 -3.18 -22.83
C ILE A 187 19.91 -1.75 -22.30
N THR A 188 19.58 -0.83 -23.20
CA THR A 188 19.35 0.57 -22.82
C THR A 188 18.04 0.75 -22.05
N LEU A 189 17.92 1.85 -21.31
CA LEU A 189 16.65 2.17 -20.62
C LEU A 189 15.46 2.34 -21.59
N ALA A 190 15.72 2.83 -22.81
CA ALA A 190 14.70 2.97 -23.84
C ALA A 190 14.22 1.61 -24.37
N GLU A 191 15.14 0.66 -24.61
CA GLU A 191 14.81 -0.72 -24.96
C GLU A 191 14.02 -1.43 -23.86
N LEU A 192 14.41 -1.25 -22.59
CA LEU A 192 13.64 -1.76 -21.45
C LEU A 192 12.22 -1.18 -21.44
N ALA A 193 12.05 0.13 -21.68
CA ALA A 193 10.73 0.75 -21.71
C ALA A 193 9.86 0.31 -22.91
N ALA A 194 10.48 0.09 -24.07
CA ALA A 194 9.81 -0.33 -25.31
C ALA A 194 9.40 -1.80 -25.28
N PHE A 195 10.35 -2.69 -25.04
CA PHE A 195 10.16 -4.14 -25.23
C PHE A 195 9.84 -4.86 -23.92
N LEU A 196 10.36 -4.39 -22.78
CA LEU A 196 10.28 -5.08 -21.49
C LEU A 196 9.77 -4.16 -20.37
N PRO A 197 8.67 -3.41 -20.52
CA PRO A 197 8.26 -2.38 -19.55
C PRO A 197 7.96 -2.95 -18.16
N GLN A 198 7.67 -4.25 -18.07
CA GLN A 198 7.43 -4.93 -16.80
C GLN A 198 8.72 -5.32 -16.05
N SER A 199 9.90 -5.18 -16.69
CA SER A 199 11.22 -5.45 -16.09
C SER A 199 11.53 -4.55 -14.90
N ILE A 200 10.89 -3.38 -14.78
CA ILE A 200 10.98 -2.48 -13.61
C ILE A 200 10.44 -3.11 -12.31
N LYS A 201 9.93 -4.33 -12.37
CA LYS A 201 9.60 -5.16 -11.20
C LYS A 201 10.82 -5.95 -10.68
N SER A 202 11.94 -5.97 -11.39
CA SER A 202 13.20 -6.59 -10.95
C SER A 202 13.90 -5.64 -9.98
N TRP A 203 14.45 -6.17 -8.89
CA TRP A 203 15.22 -5.38 -7.94
C TRP A 203 16.47 -4.80 -8.60
N ASP A 204 17.14 -5.59 -9.43
CA ASP A 204 18.41 -5.19 -10.07
C ASP A 204 18.18 -4.08 -11.10
N ILE A 205 17.06 -4.13 -11.83
CA ILE A 205 16.64 -3.04 -12.73
C ILE A 205 16.29 -1.78 -11.93
N VAL A 206 15.54 -1.90 -10.83
CA VAL A 206 15.18 -0.74 -9.98
C VAL A 206 16.44 -0.09 -9.40
N ASP A 207 17.34 -0.88 -8.83
CA ASP A 207 18.61 -0.41 -8.28
C ASP A 207 19.41 0.34 -9.35
N ARG A 208 19.58 -0.27 -10.54
CA ARG A 208 20.28 0.34 -11.67
C ARG A 208 19.71 1.70 -12.06
N ILE A 209 18.42 1.76 -12.38
CA ILE A 209 17.84 2.98 -12.96
C ILE A 209 17.68 4.09 -11.93
N VAL A 210 17.34 3.75 -10.67
CA VAL A 210 17.12 4.76 -9.62
C VAL A 210 18.44 5.33 -9.13
N TRP A 211 19.51 4.54 -9.01
CA TRP A 211 20.84 5.10 -8.72
C TRP A 211 21.41 5.96 -9.86
N ASN A 212 20.95 5.76 -11.08
CA ASN A 212 21.20 6.63 -12.23
C ASN A 212 20.24 7.83 -12.34
N GLY A 213 19.42 8.08 -11.31
CA GLY A 213 18.60 9.29 -11.17
C GLY A 213 17.21 9.18 -11.79
N ALA A 214 16.76 8.00 -12.22
CA ALA A 214 15.41 7.83 -12.76
C ALA A 214 14.34 8.03 -11.68
N THR A 215 13.33 8.86 -11.99
CA THR A 215 12.13 8.98 -11.17
C THR A 215 10.99 8.12 -11.72
N THR A 216 9.92 7.92 -10.92
CA THR A 216 8.69 7.27 -11.41
C THR A 216 8.04 8.00 -12.58
N ASN A 217 8.19 9.33 -12.62
CA ASN A 217 7.66 10.16 -13.70
C ASN A 217 8.44 9.94 -15.00
N ASP A 218 9.76 9.79 -14.91
CA ASP A 218 10.62 9.53 -16.08
C ASP A 218 10.26 8.18 -16.70
N LEU A 219 10.20 7.12 -15.89
CA LEU A 219 9.81 5.79 -16.35
C LEU A 219 8.40 5.77 -16.95
N GLN A 220 7.45 6.47 -16.33
CA GLN A 220 6.10 6.61 -16.87
C GLN A 220 6.10 7.34 -18.22
N LYS A 221 6.90 8.39 -18.39
CA LYS A 221 7.01 9.11 -19.67
C LYS A 221 7.66 8.23 -20.74
N MET A 222 8.72 7.49 -20.39
CA MET A 222 9.37 6.57 -21.32
C MET A 222 8.45 5.45 -21.77
N ILE A 223 7.77 4.75 -20.84
CA ILE A 223 6.83 3.68 -21.20
C ILE A 223 5.72 4.22 -22.09
N ASN A 224 5.14 5.39 -21.76
CA ASN A 224 4.09 6.02 -22.58
C ASN A 224 4.61 6.60 -23.92
N LYS A 225 5.92 6.80 -24.09
CA LYS A 225 6.55 7.22 -25.34
C LYS A 225 6.72 6.01 -26.26
N TYR A 226 7.28 4.93 -25.74
CA TYR A 226 7.65 3.78 -26.55
C TYR A 226 6.52 2.76 -26.72
N ARG A 227 5.46 2.79 -25.91
CA ARG A 227 4.36 1.82 -25.99
C ARG A 227 2.98 2.46 -26.08
N ASP A 228 2.12 1.83 -26.88
CA ASP A 228 0.68 2.02 -26.83
C ASP A 228 0.07 0.86 -26.04
N MET A 229 -0.72 1.20 -25.02
CA MET A 229 -1.27 0.23 -24.08
C MET A 229 -2.78 0.11 -24.27
N PRO A 230 -3.34 -1.11 -24.34
CA PRO A 230 -4.76 -1.32 -24.67
C PRO A 230 -5.72 -0.69 -23.65
N HIS A 231 -5.24 -0.48 -22.42
CA HIS A 231 -6.02 0.14 -21.34
C HIS A 231 -5.68 1.61 -21.11
N GLY A 232 -5.03 2.25 -22.10
CA GLY A 232 -4.56 3.63 -22.03
C GLY A 232 -3.23 3.81 -21.30
N LYS A 233 -2.75 5.04 -21.31
CA LYS A 233 -1.45 5.45 -20.73
C LYS A 233 -1.29 5.01 -19.26
N ILE A 234 -0.10 4.54 -18.92
CA ILE A 234 0.25 4.22 -17.53
C ILE A 234 0.45 5.51 -16.74
N ASP A 235 -0.05 5.53 -15.51
CA ASP A 235 0.12 6.66 -14.60
C ASP A 235 1.35 6.46 -13.69
N THR A 236 1.86 7.56 -13.14
CA THR A 236 3.06 7.57 -12.28
C THR A 236 2.89 6.69 -11.05
N ASN A 237 1.68 6.59 -10.48
CA ASN A 237 1.43 5.78 -9.31
C ASN A 237 1.42 4.28 -9.65
N SER A 238 0.94 3.88 -10.83
CA SER A 238 1.06 2.51 -11.33
C SER A 238 2.52 2.07 -11.45
N VAL A 239 3.38 2.90 -12.05
CA VAL A 239 4.84 2.65 -12.13
C VAL A 239 5.45 2.54 -10.74
N PHE A 240 5.12 3.47 -9.84
CA PHE A 240 5.57 3.41 -8.45
C PHE A 240 5.16 2.12 -7.75
N MET A 241 3.91 1.68 -7.93
CA MET A 241 3.37 0.46 -7.30
C MET A 241 4.04 -0.80 -7.86
N MET A 242 4.42 -0.82 -9.15
CA MET A 242 5.18 -1.92 -9.76
C MET A 242 6.54 -2.10 -9.07
N MET A 243 7.31 -1.01 -8.90
CA MET A 243 8.61 -1.06 -8.23
C MET A 243 8.45 -1.34 -6.73
N ARG A 244 7.61 -0.58 -6.03
CA ARG A 244 7.42 -0.66 -4.57
C ARG A 244 6.98 -2.04 -4.12
N GLY A 245 6.09 -2.67 -4.88
CA GLY A 245 5.58 -4.00 -4.57
C GLY A 245 6.69 -5.05 -4.50
N GLN A 246 7.75 -4.88 -5.29
CA GLN A 246 8.87 -5.80 -5.37
C GLN A 246 9.96 -5.45 -4.35
N MET A 247 10.32 -4.16 -4.24
CA MET A 247 11.28 -3.70 -3.24
C MET A 247 10.86 -4.01 -1.81
N ARG A 248 9.55 -3.95 -1.51
CA ARG A 248 9.05 -4.36 -0.18
C ARG A 248 9.24 -5.83 0.13
N LYS A 249 9.20 -6.68 -0.89
CA LYS A 249 9.34 -8.13 -0.70
C LYS A 249 10.80 -8.54 -0.61
N ARG A 250 11.71 -7.75 -1.19
CA ARG A 250 13.15 -7.82 -0.94
C ARG A 250 13.48 -7.77 0.56
N THR A 251 12.78 -6.94 1.34
CA THR A 251 12.89 -6.91 2.83
C THR A 251 12.83 -8.30 3.46
N ASN A 252 11.97 -9.17 2.94
CA ASN A 252 11.75 -10.49 3.50
C ASN A 252 12.80 -11.50 3.01
N ALA A 253 13.34 -11.31 1.80
CA ALA A 253 14.32 -12.22 1.21
C ALA A 253 15.75 -11.94 1.70
N GLU A 254 16.10 -10.65 1.81
CA GLU A 254 17.39 -10.20 2.31
C GLU A 254 17.19 -9.79 3.78
N HIS A 255 17.23 -10.78 4.69
CA HIS A 255 16.85 -10.73 6.12
C HIS A 255 17.47 -9.61 7.01
N ASN A 256 18.23 -8.68 6.44
CA ASN A 256 19.04 -7.71 7.19
C ASN A 256 18.70 -6.23 6.94
N TYR A 257 17.68 -5.90 6.14
CA TYR A 257 17.38 -4.49 5.81
C TYR A 257 15.93 -4.09 6.10
N ASN A 258 15.67 -3.62 7.32
CA ASN A 258 14.39 -3.02 7.72
C ASN A 258 13.98 -1.79 6.88
N HIS A 259 14.93 -1.12 6.23
CA HIS A 259 14.68 0.08 5.40
C HIS A 259 13.81 -0.20 4.18
N TRP A 260 13.80 -1.43 3.65
CA TRP A 260 13.01 -1.78 2.46
C TRP A 260 11.49 -1.76 2.71
N LYS A 261 11.02 -1.91 3.96
CA LYS A 261 9.58 -1.93 4.31
C LYS A 261 8.89 -0.59 4.00
N GLN A 262 9.62 0.50 4.21
CA GLN A 262 9.15 1.87 3.96
C GLN A 262 9.67 2.44 2.64
N TRP A 263 10.29 1.60 1.80
CA TRP A 263 10.89 2.04 0.55
C TRP A 263 9.94 2.88 -0.29
N VAL A 264 10.46 4.02 -0.72
CA VAL A 264 9.99 4.87 -1.80
C VAL A 264 11.20 5.26 -2.65
N VAL A 265 10.97 5.71 -3.89
CA VAL A 265 12.08 6.09 -4.79
C VAL A 265 13.01 7.13 -4.14
N GLY A 266 12.45 8.13 -3.45
CA GLY A 266 13.25 9.17 -2.78
C GLY A 266 14.01 8.72 -1.52
N THR A 267 13.75 7.51 -1.00
CA THR A 267 14.56 6.93 0.10
C THR A 267 15.57 5.91 -0.44
N HIS A 268 15.62 5.71 -1.76
CA HIS A 268 16.58 4.78 -2.36
C HIS A 268 18.01 5.34 -2.35
N GLU A 269 18.14 6.67 -2.35
CA GLU A 269 19.42 7.38 -2.16
C GLU A 269 20.03 7.13 -0.77
N ASP A 270 19.21 6.85 0.24
CA ASP A 270 19.67 6.54 1.60
C ASP A 270 20.30 5.14 1.70
N ILE A 271 20.18 4.34 0.64
CA ILE A 271 20.68 2.97 0.59
C ILE A 271 22.11 2.99 0.07
N VAL A 272 23.01 2.35 0.83
CA VAL A 272 24.42 2.28 0.46
C VAL A 272 24.54 1.57 -0.88
N ARG A 273 24.97 2.33 -1.88
CA ARG A 273 25.29 1.84 -3.21
C ARG A 273 26.44 0.82 -3.10
N PRO A 274 26.30 -0.39 -3.66
CA PRO A 274 27.38 -1.37 -3.72
C PRO A 274 28.63 -0.77 -4.36
N THR A 275 29.82 -1.13 -3.86
CA THR A 275 31.09 -0.69 -4.47
C THR A 275 31.29 -1.23 -5.89
N THR A 276 30.59 -2.32 -6.23
CA THR A 276 30.57 -2.92 -7.57
C THR A 276 29.60 -2.24 -8.53
N PHE A 277 28.81 -1.27 -8.07
CA PHE A 277 27.88 -0.55 -8.94
C PHE A 277 28.64 0.38 -9.88
N ASP A 278 28.46 0.16 -11.18
CA ASP A 278 28.94 1.06 -12.23
C ASP A 278 27.76 1.81 -12.86
N ALA A 279 27.77 3.14 -12.73
CA ALA A 279 26.74 4.02 -13.27
C ALA A 279 26.70 4.03 -14.81
N ASN A 280 27.82 3.69 -15.46
CA ASN A 280 27.91 3.65 -16.93
C ASN A 280 27.58 2.27 -17.50
N SER A 281 27.41 1.26 -16.65
CA SER A 281 27.06 -0.08 -17.10
C SER A 281 25.58 -0.17 -17.43
N ILE A 282 25.29 -0.64 -18.64
CA ILE A 282 23.94 -0.98 -19.09
C ILE A 282 23.74 -2.49 -19.26
N SER A 283 24.69 -3.28 -18.74
CA SER A 283 24.59 -4.74 -18.75
C SER A 283 23.44 -5.19 -17.86
N VAL A 284 22.70 -6.19 -18.32
CA VAL A 284 21.67 -6.90 -17.55
C VAL A 284 22.12 -8.33 -17.21
N MET A 285 23.40 -8.65 -17.44
CA MET A 285 23.95 -9.97 -17.15
C MET A 285 23.78 -10.30 -15.65
N GLY A 286 23.20 -11.46 -15.37
CA GLY A 286 22.98 -11.93 -14.00
C GLY A 286 21.83 -11.24 -13.24
N PHE A 287 21.07 -10.35 -13.90
CA PHE A 287 19.93 -9.70 -13.25
C PHE A 287 18.84 -10.74 -12.94
N ARG A 288 18.25 -10.62 -11.75
CA ARG A 288 17.17 -11.50 -11.29
C ARG A 288 15.88 -11.08 -11.98
N ARG A 289 15.10 -12.08 -12.39
CA ARG A 289 13.72 -11.83 -12.82
C ARG A 289 12.86 -11.35 -11.63
N PRO A 290 11.83 -10.54 -11.89
CA PRO A 290 10.78 -10.28 -10.91
C PRO A 290 10.18 -11.56 -10.31
N ILE A 291 10.23 -11.69 -8.98
CA ILE A 291 9.61 -12.84 -8.29
C ILE A 291 8.08 -12.66 -8.29
N ASN A 292 7.35 -13.69 -8.71
CA ASN A 292 5.89 -13.69 -8.69
C ASN A 292 5.31 -14.32 -7.42
N PHE A 293 5.31 -13.55 -6.33
CA PHE A 293 4.80 -14.02 -5.03
C PHE A 293 3.30 -14.32 -4.98
N ALA A 294 2.52 -14.03 -6.03
CA ALA A 294 1.13 -14.45 -6.07
C ALA A 294 1.01 -15.96 -6.36
N LYS A 295 2.01 -16.52 -7.04
CA LYS A 295 2.13 -17.97 -7.24
C LYS A 295 2.95 -18.57 -6.10
N ARG A 296 2.60 -19.79 -5.69
CA ARG A 296 3.38 -20.56 -4.72
C ARG A 296 4.76 -20.96 -5.27
N LEU A 297 4.86 -21.11 -6.58
CA LEU A 297 6.09 -21.45 -7.29
C LEU A 297 6.55 -20.24 -8.11
N ASP A 298 7.81 -19.84 -7.91
CA ASP A 298 8.47 -18.85 -8.75
C ASP A 298 8.88 -19.52 -10.07
N GLU A 299 7.91 -19.61 -10.99
CA GLU A 299 8.11 -20.20 -12.31
C GLU A 299 8.63 -19.15 -13.30
N ALA A 300 9.60 -19.55 -14.13
CA ALA A 300 9.98 -18.74 -15.29
C ALA A 300 8.77 -18.54 -16.19
N ALA A 301 8.64 -17.35 -16.77
CA ALA A 301 7.78 -17.24 -17.94
C ALA A 301 8.39 -18.10 -19.06
N ALA A 302 7.54 -18.83 -19.79
CA ALA A 302 7.97 -19.54 -20.99
C ALA A 302 8.68 -18.58 -21.95
N PRO A 303 9.69 -19.00 -22.71
CA PRO A 303 10.28 -18.18 -23.76
C PRO A 303 9.21 -17.65 -24.72
N ILE A 304 9.39 -16.44 -25.25
CA ILE A 304 8.46 -15.80 -26.18
C ILE A 304 9.14 -15.53 -27.51
N PRO A 305 8.44 -15.67 -28.65
CA PRO A 305 9.01 -15.30 -29.94
C PRO A 305 9.53 -13.86 -29.93
N PHE A 306 10.71 -13.60 -30.51
CA PHE A 306 11.28 -12.24 -30.55
C PHE A 306 10.33 -11.22 -31.20
N LYS A 307 9.63 -11.62 -32.27
CA LYS A 307 8.63 -10.77 -32.95
C LYS A 307 7.51 -10.30 -32.02
N ASP A 308 7.17 -11.08 -30.99
CA ASP A 308 6.11 -10.73 -30.04
C ASP A 308 6.55 -9.63 -29.06
N LEU A 309 7.86 -9.37 -28.91
CA LEU A 309 8.36 -8.23 -28.13
C LEU A 309 7.92 -6.89 -28.72
N ALA A 310 7.68 -6.83 -30.03
CA ALA A 310 7.23 -5.63 -30.72
C ALA A 310 5.72 -5.36 -30.58
N VAL A 311 4.95 -6.30 -30.02
CA VAL A 311 3.51 -6.09 -29.78
C VAL A 311 3.34 -4.92 -28.80
N GLY A 312 2.54 -3.93 -29.21
CA GLY A 312 2.25 -2.73 -28.42
C GLY A 312 3.37 -1.68 -28.41
N VAL A 313 4.43 -1.85 -29.20
CA VAL A 313 5.47 -0.82 -29.38
C VAL A 313 4.91 0.28 -30.30
N ALA A 314 4.79 1.50 -29.77
CA ALA A 314 4.36 2.68 -30.53
C ALA A 314 5.55 3.43 -31.13
N GLN A 315 6.53 3.68 -30.26
CA GLN A 315 7.88 4.20 -30.49
C GLN A 315 8.94 3.10 -30.68
N TRP A 316 9.59 2.92 -31.82
CA TRP A 316 10.84 2.14 -31.81
C TRP A 316 11.97 2.96 -31.18
N PRO A 317 12.84 2.37 -30.34
CA PRO A 317 14.10 3.00 -29.96
C PRO A 317 14.96 3.25 -31.21
N GLU A 318 15.64 4.39 -31.28
CA GLU A 318 16.48 4.77 -32.43
C GLU A 318 17.76 5.47 -31.96
N GLY A 319 18.81 5.47 -32.81
CA GLY A 319 20.05 6.19 -32.55
C GLY A 319 20.74 5.75 -31.26
N ASP A 320 20.99 6.71 -30.36
CA ASP A 320 21.63 6.47 -29.05
C ASP A 320 20.67 5.82 -28.01
N ASP A 321 19.37 5.70 -28.33
CA ASP A 321 18.38 4.98 -27.53
C ASP A 321 18.25 3.50 -27.96
N ALA A 322 18.87 3.08 -29.06
CA ALA A 322 18.79 1.72 -29.60
C ALA A 322 20.15 1.02 -29.53
N LEU A 323 20.15 -0.24 -29.10
CA LEU A 323 21.32 -1.09 -29.09
C LEU A 323 20.97 -2.47 -29.67
N ASP A 324 21.36 -3.55 -28.99
CA ASP A 324 21.31 -4.89 -29.55
C ASP A 324 19.91 -5.49 -29.52
N LEU A 325 19.12 -5.25 -28.47
CA LEU A 325 17.76 -5.79 -28.38
C LEU A 325 16.87 -5.25 -29.51
N THR A 326 16.98 -3.96 -29.83
CA THR A 326 16.24 -3.34 -30.95
C THR A 326 16.57 -4.02 -32.28
N ARG A 327 17.86 -4.29 -32.52
CA ARG A 327 18.35 -4.96 -33.74
C ARG A 327 17.82 -6.39 -33.84
N CYS A 328 17.89 -7.14 -32.74
CA CYS A 328 17.39 -8.52 -32.69
C CYS A 328 15.89 -8.60 -32.98
N VAL A 329 15.08 -7.74 -32.35
CA VAL A 329 13.63 -7.72 -32.58
C VAL A 329 13.31 -7.33 -34.02
N ALA A 330 13.98 -6.31 -34.57
CA ALA A 330 13.77 -5.88 -35.97
C ALA A 330 14.09 -7.02 -36.96
N TRP A 331 15.22 -7.70 -36.77
CA TRP A 331 15.62 -8.80 -37.63
C TRP A 331 14.64 -9.97 -37.58
N CYS A 332 14.14 -10.36 -36.41
CA CYS A 332 13.13 -11.42 -36.29
C CYS A 332 11.75 -11.05 -36.88
N ILE A 333 11.46 -9.75 -37.07
CA ILE A 333 10.26 -9.30 -37.79
C ILE A 333 10.46 -9.41 -39.30
N GLU A 334 11.67 -9.11 -39.78
CA GLU A 334 12.04 -9.18 -41.19
C GLU A 334 12.23 -10.63 -41.69
N ASN A 335 12.50 -11.58 -40.78
CA ASN A 335 12.72 -13.00 -41.08
C ASN A 335 11.70 -13.87 -40.31
N PRO A 336 10.39 -13.79 -40.62
CA PRO A 336 9.33 -14.46 -39.85
C PRO A 336 9.34 -15.99 -39.97
N GLU A 337 10.07 -16.55 -40.93
CA GLU A 337 10.32 -17.98 -41.10
C GLU A 337 11.27 -18.55 -40.03
N GLU A 338 12.13 -17.71 -39.45
CA GLU A 338 13.05 -18.10 -38.39
C GLU A 338 12.40 -17.88 -37.02
N GLU A 339 12.14 -18.96 -36.30
CA GLU A 339 11.46 -18.91 -35.01
C GLU A 339 12.45 -18.90 -33.84
N TYR A 340 12.89 -17.71 -33.45
CA TYR A 340 13.74 -17.49 -32.29
C TYR A 340 12.97 -16.98 -31.08
N PHE A 341 13.40 -17.38 -29.88
CA PHE A 341 12.74 -17.07 -28.62
C PHE A 341 13.60 -16.26 -27.65
N TYR A 342 13.01 -15.21 -27.08
CA TYR A 342 13.58 -14.44 -25.98
C TYR A 342 13.24 -15.09 -24.62
N PRO A 343 14.19 -15.14 -23.66
CA PRO A 343 15.58 -14.69 -23.74
C PRO A 343 16.58 -15.76 -24.22
N THR A 344 16.12 -16.99 -24.49
CA THR A 344 16.97 -18.17 -24.71
C THR A 344 17.91 -18.04 -25.90
N ASP A 345 17.39 -17.61 -27.06
CA ASP A 345 18.12 -17.62 -28.33
C ASP A 345 18.76 -16.26 -28.63
N TYR A 346 18.86 -15.39 -27.61
CA TYR A 346 19.33 -14.02 -27.79
C TYR A 346 20.71 -13.94 -28.46
N GLN A 347 21.64 -14.82 -28.09
CA GLN A 347 22.99 -14.82 -28.67
C GLN A 347 23.01 -15.30 -30.12
N GLU A 348 22.10 -16.21 -30.49
CA GLU A 348 21.97 -16.71 -31.86
C GLU A 348 21.45 -15.59 -32.77
N VAL A 349 20.35 -14.94 -32.37
CA VAL A 349 19.81 -13.77 -33.09
C VAL A 349 20.83 -12.64 -33.14
N LEU A 350 21.57 -12.41 -32.05
CA LEU A 350 22.61 -11.39 -32.02
C LEU A 350 23.72 -11.67 -33.05
N SER A 351 24.07 -12.95 -33.25
CA SER A 351 25.02 -13.37 -34.27
C SER A 351 24.47 -13.12 -35.69
N CYS A 352 23.18 -13.37 -35.91
CA CYS A 352 22.51 -13.10 -37.19
C CYS A 352 22.52 -11.60 -37.56
N VAL A 353 22.44 -10.69 -36.57
CA VAL A 353 22.48 -9.24 -36.83
C VAL A 353 23.89 -8.66 -36.91
N GLY A 354 24.95 -9.50 -36.84
CA GLY A 354 26.35 -9.06 -36.94
C GLY A 354 27.07 -8.87 -35.60
N GLY A 355 26.54 -9.44 -34.51
CA GLY A 355 27.16 -9.45 -33.19
C GLY A 355 26.87 -8.23 -32.30
N PRO A 356 27.37 -8.26 -31.05
CA PRO A 356 27.14 -7.22 -30.05
C PRO A 356 27.72 -5.88 -30.48
N LYS A 357 26.92 -4.81 -30.35
CA LYS A 357 27.39 -3.43 -30.56
C LYS A 357 28.06 -2.93 -29.29
N CYS A 358 29.22 -2.27 -29.43
CA CYS A 358 29.91 -1.67 -28.30
C CYS A 358 29.07 -0.53 -27.68
N PRO A 359 28.69 -0.60 -26.39
CA PRO A 359 28.00 0.49 -25.71
C PRO A 359 28.89 1.73 -25.65
N THR A 360 28.42 2.83 -26.24
CA THR A 360 28.98 4.17 -26.02
C THR A 360 28.39 4.83 -24.77
N THR A 361 29.04 5.90 -24.28
CA THR A 361 28.53 6.71 -23.16
C THR A 361 27.11 7.23 -23.36
N ARG A 362 26.70 7.43 -24.62
CA ARG A 362 25.36 7.94 -24.96
C ARG A 362 24.22 6.94 -24.74
N HIS A 363 24.55 5.66 -24.58
CA HIS A 363 23.57 4.61 -24.29
C HIS A 363 23.29 4.45 -22.79
N THR A 364 24.07 5.12 -21.92
CA THR A 364 23.91 5.04 -20.46
C THR A 364 22.54 5.55 -20.01
N ASP A 365 22.03 5.04 -18.88
CA ASP A 365 20.74 5.46 -18.35
C ASP A 365 20.68 6.97 -18.08
N ALA A 366 21.77 7.54 -17.55
CA ALA A 366 21.88 8.97 -17.28
C ALA A 366 21.74 9.81 -18.55
N GLU A 367 22.36 9.39 -19.65
CA GLU A 367 22.25 10.09 -20.94
C GLU A 367 20.87 9.94 -21.57
N VAL A 368 20.24 8.76 -21.46
CA VAL A 368 18.85 8.55 -21.89
C VAL A 368 17.89 9.46 -21.12
N LEU A 369 18.07 9.57 -19.80
CA LEU A 369 17.28 10.46 -18.94
C LEU A 369 17.52 11.94 -19.27
N SER A 370 18.78 12.33 -19.50
CA SER A 370 19.15 13.69 -19.93
C SER A 370 18.40 14.09 -21.21
N ARG A 371 18.38 13.21 -22.22
CA ARG A 371 17.62 13.43 -23.46
C ARG A 371 16.11 13.53 -23.22
N LEU A 372 15.56 12.67 -22.36
CA LEU A 372 14.14 12.73 -21.97
C LEU A 372 13.79 14.08 -21.33
N HIS A 373 14.67 14.61 -20.48
CA HIS A 373 14.49 15.88 -19.78
C HIS A 373 14.66 17.10 -20.71
N ALA A 374 15.50 16.97 -21.75
CA ALA A 374 15.69 18.00 -22.77
C ALA A 374 14.56 18.03 -23.81
N ALA A 375 13.73 16.98 -23.91
CA ALA A 375 12.67 16.90 -24.89
C ALA A 375 11.59 17.99 -24.68
N PRO A 376 11.07 18.61 -25.76
CA PRO A 376 10.06 19.65 -25.66
C PRO A 376 8.78 19.12 -24.99
N GLY A 377 8.21 19.92 -24.10
CA GLY A 377 7.05 19.53 -23.29
C GLY A 377 7.39 18.82 -21.98
N PHE A 378 8.67 18.57 -21.70
CA PHE A 378 9.09 18.16 -20.36
C PHE A 378 9.02 19.37 -19.41
N VAL A 379 7.92 19.51 -18.70
CA VAL A 379 7.85 20.43 -17.55
C VAL A 379 8.69 19.80 -16.43
N THR A 380 9.89 20.33 -16.21
CA THR A 380 10.67 19.99 -15.03
C THR A 380 9.82 20.35 -13.82
N SER A 381 9.43 19.35 -13.04
CA SER A 381 8.81 19.61 -11.75
C SER A 381 9.81 20.44 -10.97
N HIS A 382 9.51 21.72 -10.78
CA HIS A 382 10.40 22.62 -10.06
C HIS A 382 10.77 21.92 -8.77
N PRO A 383 12.08 21.78 -8.46
CA PRO A 383 12.52 21.08 -7.28
C PRO A 383 11.74 21.70 -6.13
N ARG A 384 10.82 20.92 -5.53
CA ARG A 384 10.11 21.39 -4.35
C ARG A 384 11.22 21.65 -3.38
N LYS A 385 11.50 22.94 -3.09
CA LYS A 385 12.46 23.34 -2.07
C LYS A 385 12.05 22.58 -0.83
N ARG A 386 12.70 21.45 -0.58
CA ARG A 386 12.54 20.67 0.63
C ARG A 386 13.03 21.66 1.65
N TRP A 387 12.09 22.31 2.35
CA TRP A 387 12.44 23.24 3.41
C TRP A 387 13.30 22.40 4.33
N ALA A 388 14.61 22.63 4.24
CA ALA A 388 15.57 22.03 5.13
C ALA A 388 15.01 22.40 6.49
N ARG A 389 14.44 21.41 7.17
CA ARG A 389 14.09 21.54 8.57
C ARG A 389 15.46 21.63 9.21
N VAL A 390 15.98 22.85 9.28
CA VAL A 390 17.20 23.21 9.98
C VAL A 390 16.97 22.65 11.36
N GLN A 391 17.62 21.52 11.61
CA GLN A 391 17.70 20.91 12.91
C GLN A 391 18.68 21.84 13.64
N ASP A 392 18.11 22.91 14.20
CA ASP A 392 18.80 23.86 15.05
C ASP A 392 19.16 23.12 16.34
N SER A 393 20.23 22.33 16.27
CA SER A 393 20.92 21.81 17.43
C SER A 393 21.85 22.90 17.93
N SER A 394 21.28 23.96 18.49
CA SER A 394 22.03 24.90 19.32
C SER A 394 22.25 24.25 20.69
N ASP A 395 23.41 23.62 20.77
CA ASP A 395 24.21 23.29 21.94
C ASP A 395 24.06 24.33 23.07
N GLU A 396 23.42 23.94 24.18
CA GLU A 396 23.52 24.68 25.44
C GLU A 396 24.84 24.30 26.12
N SER A 397 25.86 25.13 25.95
CA SER A 397 26.99 25.20 26.88
C SER A 397 27.48 26.63 27.04
N ALA A 398 27.09 27.19 28.19
CA ALA A 398 27.73 28.21 29.03
C ALA A 398 28.61 29.31 28.41
N GLY A 399 28.31 30.56 28.79
CA GLY A 399 29.34 31.58 29.01
C GLY A 399 29.05 32.95 28.41
N ASP A 400 28.45 33.80 29.24
CA ASP A 400 28.83 35.21 29.47
C ASP A 400 29.74 35.89 28.42
N THR A 401 29.21 36.87 27.67
CA THR A 401 29.65 38.28 27.76
C THR A 401 29.10 39.16 26.61
N THR A 402 28.48 40.26 27.02
CA THR A 402 28.49 41.60 26.37
C THR A 402 27.87 41.80 24.98
N SER A 403 26.64 42.29 25.01
CA SER A 403 26.25 43.61 24.48
C SER A 403 26.88 44.07 23.15
N ARG A 404 26.23 43.77 22.01
CA ARG A 404 26.41 44.57 20.79
C ARG A 404 25.07 45.00 20.19
N LYS A 405 24.70 46.25 20.47
CA LYS A 405 23.62 47.00 19.82
C LYS A 405 23.89 47.11 18.31
N VAL A 406 23.16 46.35 17.49
CA VAL A 406 23.09 46.59 16.05
C VAL A 406 21.90 47.48 15.75
N LYS A 407 22.22 48.73 15.44
CA LYS A 407 21.32 49.83 15.07
C LYS A 407 20.77 49.55 13.68
N ARG A 408 19.57 48.96 13.58
CA ARG A 408 18.87 48.74 12.30
C ARG A 408 18.28 50.08 11.84
N LYS A 409 18.85 50.61 10.76
CA LYS A 409 18.50 51.87 10.11
C LYS A 409 17.18 51.67 9.36
N THR A 410 16.13 52.33 9.84
CA THR A 410 14.86 52.57 9.17
C THR A 410 15.08 53.49 7.97
N THR A 411 14.54 53.13 6.81
CA THR A 411 14.28 54.05 5.69
C THR A 411 12.79 54.02 5.34
N PRO A 412 12.21 55.15 4.91
CA PRO A 412 10.76 55.30 4.76
C PRO A 412 10.26 55.03 3.33
N THR A 413 9.05 54.47 3.30
CA THR A 413 7.89 54.74 2.45
C THR A 413 8.07 55.58 1.18
N GLU A 414 7.69 55.03 0.01
CA GLU A 414 7.05 55.79 -1.08
C GLU A 414 6.07 54.93 -1.92
N ALA A 415 4.96 55.59 -2.26
CA ALA A 415 3.86 55.41 -3.22
C ALA A 415 3.73 54.09 -4.04
N SER A 416 2.61 53.36 -3.95
CA SER A 416 1.30 53.64 -4.60
C SER A 416 1.33 53.55 -6.14
N THR A 417 0.79 52.45 -6.67
CA THR A 417 0.15 52.41 -7.99
C THR A 417 -1.12 51.52 -7.93
N PRO A 418 -2.18 51.87 -8.68
CA PRO A 418 -3.52 51.32 -8.50
C PRO A 418 -3.71 49.96 -9.18
N ARG A 419 -4.39 49.07 -8.45
CA ARG A 419 -4.75 47.71 -8.85
C ARG A 419 -6.02 47.73 -9.71
N THR A 420 -5.87 47.42 -10.99
CA THR A 420 -6.95 47.23 -11.96
C THR A 420 -7.83 46.03 -11.56
N GLN A 421 -9.11 46.30 -11.29
CA GLN A 421 -10.12 45.27 -11.03
C GLN A 421 -10.59 44.68 -12.37
N SER A 422 -10.39 43.38 -12.58
CA SER A 422 -11.00 42.67 -13.71
C SER A 422 -12.39 42.13 -13.32
N PRO A 423 -13.40 42.26 -14.21
CA PRO A 423 -14.75 41.82 -13.91
C PRO A 423 -14.89 40.31 -14.07
N ARG A 424 -15.35 39.69 -13.00
CA ARG A 424 -15.66 38.26 -12.87
C ARG A 424 -16.98 37.98 -13.61
N GLN A 425 -16.91 37.56 -14.87
CA GLN A 425 -18.09 37.12 -15.60
C GLN A 425 -18.55 35.74 -15.12
N SER A 426 -19.71 35.72 -14.49
CA SER A 426 -20.51 34.54 -14.15
C SER A 426 -21.03 33.89 -15.43
N ARG A 427 -20.58 32.66 -15.74
CA ARG A 427 -21.18 31.85 -16.79
C ARG A 427 -22.17 30.85 -16.20
N LEU A 428 -23.42 31.10 -16.55
CA LEU A 428 -24.62 30.34 -16.25
C LEU A 428 -24.51 28.88 -16.72
N LYS A 429 -25.03 27.99 -15.87
CA LYS A 429 -25.28 26.57 -16.16
C LYS A 429 -26.32 26.45 -17.29
N ALA A 430 -25.93 25.90 -18.43
CA ALA A 430 -26.86 25.47 -19.47
C ALA A 430 -27.23 23.99 -19.25
N LYS A 431 -28.53 23.74 -19.16
CA LYS A 431 -29.18 22.42 -19.08
C LYS A 431 -28.92 21.64 -20.37
N GLN A 432 -28.33 20.45 -20.28
CA GLN A 432 -28.36 19.47 -21.37
C GLN A 432 -29.69 18.72 -21.34
N LYS A 433 -30.40 18.74 -22.48
CA LYS A 433 -31.55 17.88 -22.79
C LYS A 433 -31.03 16.54 -23.35
N PRO A 434 -31.77 15.42 -23.16
CA PRO A 434 -31.44 14.14 -23.77
C PRO A 434 -31.83 14.11 -25.25
N THR A 435 -30.91 13.64 -26.09
CA THR A 435 -31.13 13.41 -27.52
C THR A 435 -31.65 11.99 -27.73
N ASN A 436 -32.91 11.90 -28.15
CA ASN A 436 -33.53 10.73 -28.77
C ASN A 436 -32.82 10.43 -30.10
N TRP A 437 -32.42 9.19 -30.32
CA TRP A 437 -32.10 8.67 -31.66
C TRP A 437 -33.23 7.74 -32.09
N PRO A 438 -33.78 7.90 -33.31
CA PRO A 438 -34.84 7.06 -33.82
C PRO A 438 -34.30 5.73 -34.36
N ASP A 439 -35.12 4.73 -34.08
CA ASP A 439 -35.32 3.48 -34.81
C ASP A 439 -35.72 3.77 -36.26
N ASP A 440 -35.09 3.10 -37.24
CA ASP A 440 -35.75 2.43 -38.37
C ASP A 440 -34.80 2.11 -39.55
N SER A 441 -35.19 1.03 -40.23
CA SER A 441 -34.88 0.65 -41.61
C SER A 441 -33.73 -0.33 -41.87
N GLU A 442 -34.12 -1.60 -41.81
CA GLU A 442 -34.26 -2.47 -43.00
C GLU A 442 -33.16 -2.40 -44.07
N SER A 443 -32.38 -3.47 -44.18
CA SER A 443 -32.02 -4.01 -45.51
C SER A 443 -31.81 -5.52 -45.44
N SER A 444 -32.74 -6.23 -46.09
CA SER A 444 -32.68 -7.62 -46.51
C SER A 444 -31.42 -7.92 -47.33
N ILE A 445 -30.72 -9.00 -47.02
CA ILE A 445 -30.06 -9.81 -48.04
C ILE A 445 -30.08 -11.27 -47.59
N ASP A 446 -30.84 -12.06 -48.36
CA ASP A 446 -30.86 -13.51 -48.33
C ASP A 446 -29.51 -14.05 -48.79
N THR A 447 -28.95 -14.99 -48.03
CA THR A 447 -28.16 -16.10 -48.61
C THR A 447 -28.29 -17.30 -47.69
N GLU A 448 -29.07 -18.27 -48.16
CA GLU A 448 -29.17 -19.63 -47.63
C GLU A 448 -27.80 -20.31 -47.67
N TYR A 449 -27.39 -21.01 -46.59
CA TYR A 449 -26.81 -22.36 -46.70
C TYR A 449 -26.65 -23.06 -45.35
N GLU A 450 -27.34 -24.20 -45.25
CA GLU A 450 -27.00 -25.45 -44.54
C GLU A 450 -26.66 -25.49 -43.03
N ALA A 451 -27.71 -25.87 -42.29
CA ALA A 451 -27.77 -26.91 -41.27
C ALA A 451 -26.46 -27.61 -40.79
N TYR A 452 -26.10 -27.35 -39.53
CA TYR A 452 -25.44 -28.34 -38.68
C TYR A 452 -26.06 -28.35 -37.28
N VAL A 453 -26.80 -29.42 -36.96
CA VAL A 453 -27.36 -29.70 -35.64
C VAL A 453 -26.39 -30.60 -34.88
N GLY A 454 -25.57 -30.00 -34.02
CA GLY A 454 -24.68 -30.73 -33.10
C GLY A 454 -25.43 -31.30 -31.89
N PRO A 455 -24.96 -32.41 -31.28
CA PRO A 455 -25.74 -33.16 -30.29
C PRO A 455 -25.84 -32.44 -28.93
N LYS A 456 -27.08 -32.34 -28.43
CA LYS A 456 -27.39 -31.89 -27.05
C LYS A 456 -26.77 -32.84 -26.03
N ARG A 457 -25.73 -32.39 -25.32
CA ARG A 457 -25.19 -33.12 -24.16
C ARG A 457 -26.17 -33.06 -22.99
N LEU A 458 -26.76 -34.21 -22.67
CA LEU A 458 -27.55 -34.49 -21.48
C LEU A 458 -26.71 -34.26 -20.22
N LYS A 459 -27.18 -33.38 -19.33
CA LYS A 459 -26.63 -33.20 -17.98
C LYS A 459 -26.93 -34.44 -17.15
N LYS A 460 -25.92 -35.26 -16.86
CA LYS A 460 -26.00 -36.35 -15.88
C LYS A 460 -26.00 -35.76 -14.48
N SER A 461 -27.11 -35.90 -13.76
CA SER A 461 -27.19 -35.67 -12.32
C SER A 461 -26.39 -36.74 -11.58
N LYS A 462 -25.28 -36.36 -10.93
CA LYS A 462 -24.63 -37.23 -9.95
C LYS A 462 -25.40 -37.15 -8.63
N VAL A 463 -26.11 -38.23 -8.32
CA VAL A 463 -26.65 -38.54 -7.00
C VAL A 463 -25.48 -38.81 -6.06
N VAL A 464 -25.38 -38.05 -4.97
CA VAL A 464 -24.40 -38.28 -3.90
C VAL A 464 -25.08 -39.12 -2.81
N PRO A 465 -24.55 -40.29 -2.43
CA PRO A 465 -25.09 -41.06 -1.31
C PRO A 465 -24.66 -40.43 0.02
N ARG A 466 -25.65 -40.21 0.90
CA ARG A 466 -25.46 -39.92 2.33
C ARG A 466 -24.75 -41.11 2.98
N ARG A 467 -23.60 -40.86 3.63
CA ARG A 467 -23.03 -41.79 4.61
C ARG A 467 -23.02 -41.14 5.99
N SER A 468 -23.83 -41.70 6.88
CA SER A 468 -23.82 -41.50 8.31
C SER A 468 -22.62 -42.23 8.92
N GLY A 469 -21.91 -41.57 9.83
CA GLY A 469 -20.75 -42.16 10.50
C GLY A 469 -20.18 -41.23 11.58
N ARG A 470 -20.69 -41.39 12.79
CA ARG A 470 -20.31 -40.73 14.04
C ARG A 470 -19.02 -41.35 14.58
N ALA A 471 -17.99 -40.55 14.86
CA ALA A 471 -16.93 -40.92 15.80
C ALA A 471 -16.40 -39.66 16.49
N LYS A 472 -16.58 -39.60 17.82
CA LYS A 472 -15.94 -38.62 18.71
C LYS A 472 -14.50 -39.06 18.92
N LYS A 473 -13.52 -38.17 18.69
CA LYS A 473 -12.15 -38.36 19.17
C LYS A 473 -11.79 -37.17 20.06
N THR A 474 -11.65 -37.45 21.34
CA THR A 474 -10.99 -36.62 22.34
C THR A 474 -9.48 -36.73 22.13
N ALA A 475 -8.76 -35.61 22.12
CA ALA A 475 -7.31 -35.61 22.23
C ALA A 475 -6.89 -34.53 23.22
N ASN A 476 -6.28 -35.00 24.31
CA ASN A 476 -5.50 -34.23 25.26
C ASN A 476 -4.30 -33.62 24.57
N TYR A 477 -3.91 -32.42 25.00
CA TYR A 477 -2.58 -31.88 24.76
C TYR A 477 -1.59 -32.58 25.68
N ASP A 478 -0.53 -33.14 25.08
CA ASP A 478 0.71 -33.42 25.80
C ASP A 478 1.83 -32.68 25.07
N LEU A 479 2.52 -31.86 25.84
CA LEU A 479 3.71 -31.12 25.44
C LEU A 479 4.90 -32.02 25.75
N ASP A 480 5.69 -32.40 24.74
CA ASP A 480 7.13 -32.45 24.94
C ASP A 480 7.92 -32.51 23.62
N ALA A 481 9.19 -32.18 23.75
CA ALA A 481 10.09 -31.64 22.76
C ALA A 481 10.72 -32.67 21.79
N THR A 482 11.55 -32.11 20.90
CA THR A 482 12.71 -32.68 20.19
C THR A 482 12.52 -33.34 18.81
N ASP A 483 13.08 -32.60 17.83
CA ASP A 483 14.13 -33.05 16.89
C ASP A 483 13.83 -33.91 15.65
N LEU A 484 14.45 -33.42 14.57
CA LEU A 484 15.11 -34.10 13.44
C LEU A 484 14.28 -34.52 12.21
N ASP A 485 14.68 -33.88 11.10
CA ASP A 485 15.04 -34.45 9.79
C ASP A 485 14.24 -35.63 9.22
N GLY A 486 13.77 -35.40 8.00
CA GLY A 486 13.67 -36.42 6.95
C GLY A 486 12.38 -37.23 6.96
N GLU A 487 11.57 -37.07 5.91
CA GLU A 487 11.38 -38.18 4.96
C GLU A 487 10.64 -37.70 3.71
N GLU A 488 11.15 -38.21 2.60
CA GLU A 488 10.65 -38.16 1.25
C GLU A 488 9.31 -38.91 1.11
N ASP A 489 8.65 -38.65 -0.02
CA ASP A 489 7.74 -39.53 -0.76
C ASP A 489 6.49 -40.11 -0.05
N ASP A 490 5.32 -39.74 -0.59
CA ASP A 490 4.56 -40.75 -1.33
C ASP A 490 3.48 -40.09 -2.22
N ILE A 491 3.64 -40.36 -3.50
CA ILE A 491 2.67 -40.26 -4.59
C ILE A 491 1.69 -41.42 -4.42
N GLU A 492 0.38 -41.18 -4.57
CA GLU A 492 -0.49 -42.10 -5.34
C GLU A 492 -1.86 -41.45 -5.68
N ASP A 493 -2.11 -41.48 -6.99
CA ASP A 493 -3.35 -41.37 -7.82
C ASP A 493 -4.27 -40.14 -7.81
#